data_AF-A0AAU2HJT8-F1
#
_entry.id   AF-A0AAU2HJT8-F1
#
_cell.length_a   1.000
_cell.length_b   1.000
_cell.length_c   1.000
_cell.angle_alpha   90.00
_cell.angle_beta   90.00
_cell.angle_gamma   90.00
#
_symmetry.space_group_name_H-M   'P 1'
#
loop_
_entity.id
_entity.type
_entity.pdbx_description
1 polymer ?
#
loop_
_entity_poly.entity_id
_entity_poly.type
_entity_poly.pdbx_seq_one_letter_code
_entity_poly.pdbx_strand_id
1 'polypeptide(L)'
;MRTTRVLAGALLTGLALLTSAGAAAADDPSASPSASDGGSGPTEAGTTFRTATAVQQNQRATAGASTGDYLYWVFPADAGQRATVKAKITLPESATRHGASTWQVDVYDGLRRRQACMYGRQTGKAAADASTVELTCVLRTVRAWSEPWANDPLPGSYYVRLTVVDLPSADLGLPVQTEVEVTAADKGGAADVDGTLAEPLVPGVSSVEQASDASASSGDDASAKVALGSEPEDGWASGWWTDRWLWTVGGGVLGALAAVFGYSLTRGSGRPSRVPPGV
;
A
#
# COMPACT_ATOMS: atom_id res chain seq x y z
N MET A 1 -33.34 56.73 21.21
CA MET A 1 -32.04 56.02 21.09
C MET A 1 -32.13 54.71 21.86
N ARG A 2 -32.60 53.63 21.22
CA ARG A 2 -32.92 52.35 21.86
C ARG A 2 -32.98 51.23 20.80
N THR A 3 -31.85 50.91 20.18
CA THR A 3 -31.72 49.75 19.26
C THR A 3 -30.25 49.31 19.18
N THR A 4 -29.66 48.95 20.31
CA THR A 4 -28.35 48.26 20.34
C THR A 4 -28.26 47.46 21.64
N ARG A 5 -28.87 46.26 21.69
CA ARG A 5 -28.62 45.20 22.69
C ARG A 5 -29.55 43.99 22.45
N VAL A 6 -29.44 43.37 21.28
CA VAL A 6 -29.94 42.01 21.03
C VAL A 6 -28.95 41.37 20.07
N LEU A 7 -27.90 40.71 20.58
CA LEU A 7 -26.99 39.80 19.82
C LEU A 7 -25.91 39.18 20.73
N ALA A 8 -26.26 38.76 21.96
CA ALA A 8 -25.31 38.11 22.87
C ALA A 8 -25.98 37.01 23.72
N GLY A 9 -26.78 36.14 23.09
CA GLY A 9 -27.61 35.17 23.82
C GLY A 9 -27.87 33.85 23.10
N ALA A 10 -26.94 33.36 22.28
CA ALA A 10 -27.10 32.05 21.64
C ALA A 10 -25.72 31.41 21.33
N LEU A 11 -25.00 30.92 22.35
CA LEU A 11 -23.82 30.04 22.15
C LEU A 11 -23.34 29.34 23.44
N LEU A 12 -24.23 29.00 24.38
CA LEU A 12 -23.85 28.37 25.67
C LEU A 12 -24.75 27.21 26.13
N THR A 13 -25.38 26.48 25.22
CA THR A 13 -26.23 25.31 25.57
C THR A 13 -25.89 24.08 24.72
N GLY A 14 -24.63 23.64 24.77
CA GLY A 14 -24.19 22.41 24.08
C GLY A 14 -23.14 21.58 24.83
N LEU A 15 -22.77 21.94 26.06
CA LEU A 15 -21.64 21.32 26.80
C LEU A 15 -22.05 20.69 28.15
N ALA A 16 -23.28 20.18 28.28
CA ALA A 16 -23.79 19.59 29.53
C ALA A 16 -24.38 18.19 29.38
N LEU A 17 -23.94 17.43 28.38
CA LEU A 17 -24.23 16.00 28.27
C LEU A 17 -22.91 15.33 27.89
N LEU A 18 -22.20 14.72 28.87
CA LEU A 18 -21.24 13.60 28.70
C LEU A 18 -20.33 13.36 29.92
N THR A 19 -20.60 13.94 31.10
CA THR A 19 -19.94 13.50 32.34
C THR A 19 -20.84 12.55 33.14
N SER A 20 -20.75 11.26 32.82
CA SER A 20 -21.00 10.18 33.78
C SER A 20 -20.14 8.98 33.40
N ALA A 21 -19.02 8.85 34.10
CA ALA A 21 -18.20 7.66 34.10
C ALA A 21 -18.97 6.52 34.79
N GLY A 22 -19.33 5.50 34.03
CA GLY A 22 -19.59 4.16 34.53
C GLY A 22 -18.54 3.24 33.91
N ALA A 23 -17.65 2.69 34.72
CA ALA A 23 -16.73 1.65 34.28
C ALA A 23 -17.54 0.36 34.08
N ALA A 24 -17.97 0.11 32.84
CA ALA A 24 -18.43 -1.20 32.42
C ALA A 24 -17.21 -1.97 31.88
N ALA A 25 -16.73 -2.92 32.67
CA ALA A 25 -15.82 -3.95 32.18
C ALA A 25 -16.63 -4.82 31.21
N ALA A 26 -16.40 -4.63 29.91
CA ALA A 26 -16.81 -5.59 28.89
C ALA A 26 -15.69 -6.64 28.81
N ASP A 27 -15.90 -7.77 29.47
CA ASP A 27 -15.30 -9.03 29.06
C ASP A 27 -15.97 -9.41 27.73
N ASP A 28 -15.33 -9.05 26.62
CA ASP A 28 -15.65 -9.61 25.31
C ASP A 28 -14.36 -10.18 24.70
N PRO A 29 -14.47 -11.35 24.05
CA PRO A 29 -13.34 -12.20 23.76
C PRO A 29 -12.36 -11.47 22.87
N SER A 30 -11.11 -11.40 23.32
CA SER A 30 -9.96 -11.14 22.47
C SER A 30 -9.94 -12.21 21.37
N ALA A 31 -10.61 -11.91 20.26
CA ALA A 31 -10.31 -12.49 18.97
C ALA A 31 -8.95 -11.90 18.57
N SER A 32 -7.89 -12.44 19.17
CA SER A 32 -6.60 -12.45 18.51
C SER A 32 -6.85 -13.05 17.14
N PRO A 33 -6.54 -12.36 16.02
CA PRO A 33 -6.30 -13.07 14.80
C PRO A 33 -5.02 -13.86 15.06
N SER A 34 -5.18 -15.04 15.65
CA SER A 34 -4.23 -16.12 15.48
C SER A 34 -3.99 -16.15 13.98
N ALA A 35 -2.75 -15.84 13.58
CA ALA A 35 -2.27 -15.97 12.21
C ALA A 35 -2.68 -17.36 11.73
N SER A 36 -3.83 -17.40 11.07
CA SER A 36 -4.35 -18.59 10.46
C SER A 36 -3.44 -18.79 9.28
N ASP A 37 -2.75 -19.92 9.27
CA ASP A 37 -1.77 -20.35 8.27
C ASP A 37 -2.01 -19.65 6.94
N GLY A 38 -1.06 -18.79 6.55
CA GLY A 38 -1.14 -17.99 5.33
C GLY A 38 -1.59 -18.90 4.20
N GLY A 39 -2.81 -18.65 3.69
CA GLY A 39 -3.45 -19.52 2.71
C GLY A 39 -2.47 -19.81 1.58
N SER A 40 -2.34 -21.09 1.22
CA SER A 40 -1.34 -21.53 0.24
C SER A 40 -1.40 -20.64 -0.98
N GLY A 41 -0.33 -19.89 -1.25
CA GLY A 41 -0.30 -19.00 -2.40
C GLY A 41 -0.34 -19.77 -3.72
N PRO A 42 -0.42 -19.05 -4.83
CA PRO A 42 -0.43 -19.67 -6.14
C PRO A 42 0.82 -20.54 -6.31
N THR A 43 0.62 -21.73 -6.89
CA THR A 43 1.67 -22.73 -7.14
C THR A 43 2.20 -22.69 -8.57
N GLU A 44 1.71 -21.74 -9.37
CA GLU A 44 2.09 -21.55 -10.77
C GLU A 44 2.45 -20.08 -11.02
N ALA A 45 3.48 -19.87 -11.84
CA ALA A 45 3.86 -18.56 -12.31
C ALA A 45 3.34 -18.32 -13.73
N GLY A 46 3.10 -17.07 -14.08
CA GLY A 46 2.89 -16.67 -15.46
C GLY A 46 4.18 -16.75 -16.26
N THR A 47 4.05 -16.82 -17.59
CA THR A 47 5.19 -16.84 -18.52
C THR A 47 5.37 -15.52 -19.28
N THR A 48 4.42 -14.59 -19.14
CA THR A 48 4.44 -13.26 -19.75
C THR A 48 3.79 -12.23 -18.81
N PHE A 49 3.97 -10.94 -19.09
CA PHE A 49 3.25 -9.88 -18.39
C PHE A 49 1.71 -10.02 -18.43
N ARG A 50 1.16 -10.59 -19.51
CA ARG A 50 -0.30 -10.73 -19.66
C ARG A 50 -0.87 -11.94 -18.92
N THR A 51 -0.01 -12.92 -18.64
CA THR A 51 -0.35 -14.18 -17.98
C THR A 51 0.21 -14.24 -16.57
N ALA A 52 0.73 -13.13 -16.04
CA ALA A 52 1.30 -13.04 -14.71
C ALA A 52 0.29 -13.49 -13.65
N THR A 53 0.71 -14.39 -12.77
CA THR A 53 -0.17 -14.92 -11.72
C THR A 53 -0.35 -13.88 -10.62
N ALA A 54 -1.59 -13.62 -10.20
CA ALA A 54 -1.87 -12.74 -9.09
C ALA A 54 -1.34 -13.33 -7.77
N VAL A 55 -0.62 -12.52 -6.99
CA VAL A 55 -0.17 -12.85 -5.63
C VAL A 55 -0.58 -11.74 -4.68
N GLN A 56 -1.15 -12.11 -3.53
CA GLN A 56 -1.50 -11.15 -2.49
C GLN A 56 -0.25 -10.74 -1.70
N GLN A 57 -0.32 -9.57 -1.06
CA GLN A 57 0.72 -9.16 -0.13
C GLN A 57 0.73 -10.10 1.09
N ASN A 58 1.92 -10.36 1.64
CA ASN A 58 2.16 -11.32 2.73
C ASN A 58 1.80 -12.78 2.41
N GLN A 59 1.61 -13.10 1.12
CA GLN A 59 1.39 -14.44 0.64
C GLN A 59 2.62 -14.97 -0.09
N ARG A 60 2.96 -16.24 0.15
CA ARG A 60 4.06 -16.93 -0.55
C ARG A 60 3.53 -17.65 -1.78
N ALA A 61 3.94 -17.20 -2.96
CA ALA A 61 3.75 -17.90 -4.22
C ALA A 61 4.90 -18.90 -4.43
N THR A 62 4.59 -20.07 -4.97
CA THR A 62 5.59 -21.07 -5.41
C THR A 62 5.41 -21.35 -6.88
N ALA A 63 6.47 -21.78 -7.57
CA ALA A 63 6.37 -22.29 -8.93
C ALA A 63 7.52 -23.23 -9.27
N GLY A 64 7.16 -24.35 -9.88
CA GLY A 64 8.09 -25.20 -10.61
C GLY A 64 8.36 -24.63 -11.98
N ALA A 65 9.63 -24.56 -12.36
CA ALA A 65 10.06 -23.98 -13.62
C ALA A 65 11.32 -24.67 -14.12
N SER A 66 11.76 -24.27 -15.30
CA SER A 66 13.05 -24.65 -15.85
C SER A 66 14.00 -23.46 -15.84
N THR A 67 15.30 -23.75 -15.69
CA THR A 67 16.34 -22.75 -15.93
C THR A 67 16.23 -22.19 -17.35
N GLY A 68 16.24 -20.86 -17.46
CA GLY A 68 16.02 -20.14 -18.72
C GLY A 68 14.59 -19.61 -18.89
N ASP A 69 13.64 -20.06 -18.06
CA ASP A 69 12.29 -19.53 -18.08
C ASP A 69 12.21 -18.10 -17.53
N TYR A 70 11.15 -17.40 -17.92
CA TYR A 70 10.75 -16.13 -17.32
C TYR A 70 9.47 -16.36 -16.53
N LEU A 71 9.54 -16.13 -15.23
CA LEU A 71 8.41 -16.32 -14.32
C LEU A 71 7.83 -14.97 -13.93
N TYR A 72 6.51 -14.83 -14.02
CA TYR A 72 5.80 -13.59 -13.81
C TYR A 72 4.72 -13.72 -12.73
N TRP A 73 4.74 -12.79 -11.79
CA TRP A 73 3.67 -12.57 -10.82
C TRP A 73 3.22 -11.11 -10.85
N VAL A 74 2.00 -10.84 -10.43
CA VAL A 74 1.45 -9.49 -10.29
C VAL A 74 0.91 -9.28 -8.89
N PHE A 75 1.21 -8.14 -8.28
CA PHE A 75 0.69 -7.75 -6.97
C PHE A 75 0.25 -6.28 -7.00
N PRO A 76 -0.78 -5.89 -6.23
CA PRO A 76 -1.16 -4.49 -6.09
C PRO A 76 -0.25 -3.78 -5.08
N ALA A 77 0.09 -2.51 -5.31
CA ALA A 77 0.71 -1.65 -4.30
C ALA A 77 0.14 -0.23 -4.36
N ASP A 78 -0.32 0.25 -3.21
CA ASP A 78 -1.01 1.54 -3.08
C ASP A 78 -0.07 2.67 -2.60
N ALA A 79 -0.53 3.92 -2.71
CA ALA A 79 0.17 5.10 -2.23
C ALA A 79 0.58 4.96 -0.75
N GLY A 80 1.79 5.44 -0.41
CA GLY A 80 2.34 5.34 0.94
C GLY A 80 2.94 3.98 1.27
N GLN A 81 2.66 2.93 0.48
CA GLN A 81 3.22 1.61 0.68
C GLN A 81 4.67 1.51 0.15
N ARG A 82 5.48 0.73 0.85
CA ARG A 82 6.80 0.29 0.36
C ARG A 82 6.83 -1.22 0.22
N ALA A 83 6.71 -1.68 -1.02
CA ALA A 83 6.79 -3.10 -1.34
C ALA A 83 8.23 -3.63 -1.30
N THR A 84 8.38 -4.85 -0.79
CA THR A 84 9.59 -5.64 -0.77
C THR A 84 9.29 -7.00 -1.39
N VAL A 85 9.96 -7.28 -2.50
CA VAL A 85 9.89 -8.56 -3.20
C VAL A 85 11.08 -9.40 -2.76
N LYS A 86 10.81 -10.59 -2.24
CA LYS A 86 11.81 -11.62 -1.93
C LYS A 86 11.59 -12.79 -2.88
N ALA A 87 12.67 -13.25 -3.51
CA ALA A 87 12.65 -14.44 -4.35
C ALA A 87 13.71 -15.42 -3.86
N LYS A 88 13.30 -16.66 -3.67
CA LYS A 88 14.18 -17.77 -3.33
C LYS A 88 14.11 -18.80 -4.45
N ILE A 89 15.26 -19.23 -4.95
CA ILE A 89 15.39 -20.18 -6.03
C ILE A 89 16.14 -21.38 -5.49
N THR A 90 15.49 -22.52 -5.42
CA THR A 90 16.10 -23.81 -5.09
C THR A 90 16.61 -24.43 -6.39
N LEU A 91 17.92 -24.64 -6.43
CA LEU A 91 18.65 -25.13 -7.59
C LEU A 91 18.69 -26.66 -7.60
N PRO A 92 18.79 -27.29 -8.77
CA PRO A 92 18.96 -28.73 -8.87
C PRO A 92 20.27 -29.17 -8.22
N GLU A 93 20.40 -30.48 -7.97
CA GLU A 93 21.63 -31.06 -7.43
C GLU A 93 22.86 -30.60 -8.21
N SER A 94 23.96 -30.33 -7.50
CA SER A 94 25.19 -29.83 -8.12
C SER A 94 25.78 -30.80 -9.15
N ALA A 95 25.52 -32.11 -9.00
CA ALA A 95 25.98 -33.14 -9.93
C ALA A 95 25.37 -33.04 -11.34
N THR A 96 24.20 -32.40 -11.49
CA THR A 96 23.55 -32.19 -12.80
C THR A 96 23.86 -30.82 -13.40
N ARG A 97 24.62 -29.98 -12.69
CA ARG A 97 25.01 -28.64 -13.11
C ARG A 97 26.46 -28.58 -13.59
N HIS A 98 26.71 -27.67 -14.52
CA HIS A 98 27.99 -27.57 -15.23
C HIS A 98 28.73 -26.27 -14.91
N GLY A 99 28.16 -25.40 -14.06
CA GLY A 99 28.81 -24.16 -13.66
C GLY A 99 27.98 -23.27 -12.73
N ALA A 100 28.45 -22.03 -12.57
CA ALA A 100 27.74 -21.00 -11.82
C ALA A 100 26.55 -20.47 -12.62
N SER A 101 25.49 -20.03 -11.93
CA SER A 101 24.35 -19.35 -12.55
C SER A 101 24.12 -17.99 -11.90
N THR A 102 23.68 -17.00 -12.67
CA THR A 102 23.34 -15.66 -12.18
C THR A 102 21.86 -15.41 -12.40
N TRP A 103 21.15 -15.12 -11.31
CA TRP A 103 19.71 -14.91 -11.29
C TRP A 103 19.38 -13.45 -11.04
N GLN A 104 18.24 -13.01 -11.57
CA GLN A 104 17.76 -11.63 -11.43
C GLN A 104 16.27 -11.59 -11.17
N VAL A 105 15.88 -10.74 -10.22
CA VAL A 105 14.48 -10.37 -9.97
C VAL A 105 14.25 -8.94 -10.44
N ASP A 106 13.35 -8.71 -11.38
CA ASP A 106 12.97 -7.38 -11.81
C ASP A 106 11.54 -7.07 -11.38
N VAL A 107 11.28 -5.80 -11.05
CA VAL A 107 9.93 -5.33 -10.74
C VAL A 107 9.56 -4.23 -11.73
N TYR A 108 8.38 -4.34 -12.32
CA TYR A 108 7.84 -3.38 -13.28
C TYR A 108 6.53 -2.80 -12.74
N ASP A 109 6.24 -1.54 -13.05
CA ASP A 109 4.94 -0.94 -12.77
C ASP A 109 3.89 -1.33 -13.83
N GLY A 110 2.65 -0.85 -13.68
CA GLY A 110 1.56 -1.09 -14.62
C GLY A 110 1.81 -0.56 -16.03
N LEU A 111 2.72 0.42 -16.17
CA LEU A 111 3.21 0.95 -17.45
C LEU A 111 4.39 0.16 -18.01
N ARG A 112 4.75 -0.97 -17.38
CA ARG A 112 5.88 -1.83 -17.72
C ARG A 112 7.22 -1.10 -17.67
N ARG A 113 7.34 -0.05 -16.86
CA ARG A 113 8.61 0.61 -16.56
C ARG A 113 9.28 -0.12 -15.42
N ARG A 114 10.54 -0.51 -15.62
CA ARG A 114 11.33 -1.18 -14.59
C ARG A 114 11.55 -0.22 -13.42
N GLN A 115 11.16 -0.67 -12.23
CA GLN A 115 11.36 0.07 -10.99
C GLN A 115 12.72 -0.29 -10.39
N ALA A 116 13.44 0.73 -9.93
CA ALA A 116 14.71 0.54 -9.25
C ALA A 116 14.49 0.07 -7.81
N CYS A 117 15.26 -0.94 -7.39
CA CYS A 117 15.31 -1.36 -5.99
C CYS A 117 16.19 -0.36 -5.21
N MET A 118 15.66 0.22 -4.13
CA MET A 118 16.45 1.04 -3.20
C MET A 118 17.46 0.20 -2.42
N TYR A 119 17.04 -0.99 -2.01
CA TYR A 119 17.81 -1.90 -1.19
C TYR A 119 17.63 -3.34 -1.64
N GLY A 120 18.51 -4.20 -1.14
CA GLY A 120 18.51 -5.63 -1.43
C GLY A 120 19.44 -5.99 -2.59
N ARG A 121 19.51 -7.29 -2.85
CA ARG A 121 20.33 -7.86 -3.92
C ARG A 121 19.42 -8.33 -5.04
N GLN A 122 19.33 -7.51 -6.08
CA GLN A 122 18.45 -7.76 -7.22
C GLN A 122 19.00 -8.86 -8.15
N THR A 123 20.32 -8.96 -8.22
CA THR A 123 21.05 -9.96 -9.02
C THR A 123 21.96 -10.78 -8.11
N GLY A 124 21.91 -12.09 -8.21
CA GLY A 124 22.65 -13.01 -7.33
C GLY A 124 23.30 -14.13 -8.11
N LYS A 125 24.59 -14.35 -7.86
CA LYS A 125 25.35 -15.46 -8.46
C LYS A 125 25.34 -16.66 -7.51
N ALA A 126 24.91 -17.80 -8.01
CA ALA A 126 25.06 -19.11 -7.38
C ALA A 126 26.34 -19.77 -7.91
N ALA A 127 27.18 -20.26 -7.00
CA ALA A 127 28.24 -21.19 -7.34
C ALA A 127 27.67 -22.53 -7.83
N ALA A 128 28.49 -23.36 -8.46
CA ALA A 128 28.08 -24.66 -8.99
C ALA A 128 27.56 -25.62 -7.91
N ASP A 129 28.03 -25.47 -6.67
CA ASP A 129 27.65 -26.24 -5.49
C ASP A 129 26.54 -25.58 -4.65
N ALA A 130 26.15 -24.33 -4.94
CA ALA A 130 25.11 -23.64 -4.20
C ALA A 130 23.74 -24.29 -4.42
N SER A 131 23.01 -24.61 -3.36
CA SER A 131 21.67 -25.21 -3.44
C SER A 131 20.55 -24.18 -3.57
N THR A 132 20.81 -22.91 -3.22
CA THR A 132 19.80 -21.86 -3.19
C THR A 132 20.37 -20.51 -3.58
N VAL A 133 19.56 -19.68 -4.25
CA VAL A 133 19.81 -18.26 -4.47
C VAL A 133 18.68 -17.46 -3.85
N GLU A 134 19.04 -16.44 -3.08
CA GLU A 134 18.09 -15.49 -2.52
C GLU A 134 18.33 -14.09 -3.10
N LEU A 135 17.26 -13.52 -3.62
CA LEU A 135 17.20 -12.19 -4.20
C LEU A 135 16.19 -11.35 -3.42
N THR A 136 16.45 -10.05 -3.35
CA THR A 136 15.54 -9.11 -2.68
C THR A 136 15.55 -7.78 -3.41
N CYS A 137 14.36 -7.23 -3.65
CA CYS A 137 14.16 -5.91 -4.20
C CYS A 137 13.22 -5.12 -3.28
N VAL A 138 13.75 -4.13 -2.59
CA VAL A 138 12.93 -3.16 -1.84
C VAL A 138 12.67 -1.96 -2.74
N LEU A 139 11.41 -1.69 -3.07
CA LEU A 139 11.05 -0.54 -3.90
C LEU A 139 11.17 0.78 -3.14
N ARG A 140 11.12 1.88 -3.89
CA ARG A 140 10.80 3.20 -3.32
C ARG A 140 9.35 3.20 -2.84
N THR A 141 9.02 4.09 -1.92
CA THR A 141 7.64 4.27 -1.49
C THR A 141 6.80 4.74 -2.68
N VAL A 142 5.65 4.09 -2.88
CA VAL A 142 4.68 4.47 -3.90
C VAL A 142 4.11 5.83 -3.55
N ARG A 143 4.15 6.76 -4.50
CA ARG A 143 3.61 8.11 -4.33
C ARG A 143 2.19 8.16 -4.88
N ALA A 144 1.35 8.99 -4.27
CA ALA A 144 0.01 9.25 -4.79
C ALA A 144 0.04 10.00 -6.14
N TRP A 145 1.12 10.70 -6.47
CA TRP A 145 1.30 11.44 -7.73
C TRP A 145 2.79 11.60 -8.08
N SER A 146 3.10 11.81 -9.36
CA SER A 146 4.45 12.16 -9.84
C SER A 146 4.41 12.94 -11.16
N GLU A 147 5.46 13.71 -11.45
CA GLU A 147 5.61 14.39 -12.74
C GLU A 147 5.86 13.39 -13.88
N PRO A 148 5.46 13.70 -15.13
CA PRO A 148 5.61 12.78 -16.27
C PRO A 148 7.06 12.34 -16.57
N TRP A 149 8.06 13.15 -16.20
CA TRP A 149 9.48 12.85 -16.38
C TRP A 149 10.10 12.13 -15.18
N ALA A 150 9.37 11.96 -14.09
CA ALA A 150 9.82 11.28 -12.89
C ALA A 150 9.60 9.76 -13.01
N ASN A 151 10.52 9.00 -12.40
CA ASN A 151 10.41 7.54 -12.28
C ASN A 151 9.99 7.14 -10.85
N ASP A 152 9.11 7.92 -10.25
CA ASP A 152 8.51 7.58 -8.97
C ASP A 152 7.50 6.43 -9.16
N PRO A 153 7.50 5.41 -8.28
CA PRO A 153 6.48 4.39 -8.31
C PRO A 153 5.10 5.00 -8.00
N LEU A 154 4.09 4.62 -8.78
CA LEU A 154 2.71 5.10 -8.69
C LEU A 154 1.75 3.97 -8.30
N PRO A 155 0.56 4.25 -7.75
CA PRO A 155 -0.35 3.22 -7.27
C PRO A 155 -0.83 2.39 -8.45
N GLY A 156 -0.88 1.06 -8.30
CA GLY A 156 -1.33 0.17 -9.36
C GLY A 156 -0.76 -1.24 -9.26
N SER A 157 -0.86 -1.98 -10.37
CA SER A 157 -0.33 -3.34 -10.46
C SER A 157 1.18 -3.34 -10.71
N TYR A 158 1.92 -4.09 -9.92
CA TYR A 158 3.36 -4.29 -10.08
C TYR A 158 3.63 -5.73 -10.50
N TYR A 159 4.52 -5.89 -11.48
CA TYR A 159 4.88 -7.17 -12.05
C TYR A 159 6.27 -7.57 -11.59
N VAL A 160 6.38 -8.74 -10.95
CA VAL A 160 7.66 -9.38 -10.65
C VAL A 160 8.03 -10.27 -11.82
N ARG A 161 9.27 -10.14 -12.31
CA ARG A 161 9.88 -11.05 -13.26
C ARG A 161 11.10 -11.70 -12.63
N LEU A 162 11.10 -13.02 -12.50
CA LEU A 162 12.27 -13.80 -12.08
C LEU A 162 12.84 -14.55 -13.28
N THR A 163 14.15 -14.46 -13.47
CA THR A 163 14.83 -15.16 -14.56
C THR A 163 16.32 -15.36 -14.27
N VAL A 164 16.95 -16.25 -15.04
CA VAL A 164 18.41 -16.42 -15.08
C VAL A 164 18.98 -15.55 -16.19
N VAL A 165 20.06 -14.83 -15.91
CA VAL A 165 20.70 -13.91 -16.87
C VAL A 165 22.03 -14.43 -17.41
N ASP A 166 22.63 -15.40 -16.72
CA ASP A 166 23.87 -16.05 -17.12
C ASP A 166 23.93 -17.47 -16.54
N LEU A 167 24.17 -18.47 -17.39
CA LEU A 167 24.39 -19.86 -17.01
C LEU A 167 25.05 -20.63 -18.16
N PRO A 168 25.71 -21.78 -17.90
CA PRO A 168 26.16 -22.68 -18.96
C PRO A 168 24.99 -23.14 -19.82
N SER A 169 25.16 -23.17 -21.15
CA SER A 169 24.09 -23.58 -22.06
C SER A 169 23.62 -25.03 -21.85
N ALA A 170 24.49 -25.89 -21.31
CA ALA A 170 24.15 -27.26 -20.94
C ALA A 170 23.21 -27.35 -19.73
N ASP A 171 23.14 -26.29 -18.92
CA ASP A 171 22.30 -26.23 -17.73
C ASP A 171 20.90 -25.69 -18.02
N LEU A 172 20.60 -25.26 -19.26
CA LEU A 172 19.26 -24.81 -19.67
C LEU A 172 18.24 -25.97 -19.61
N GLY A 173 17.02 -25.67 -19.19
CA GLY A 173 15.94 -26.67 -19.09
C GLY A 173 15.99 -27.53 -17.82
N LEU A 174 17.02 -27.39 -16.97
CA LEU A 174 17.07 -28.08 -15.69
C LEU A 174 15.93 -27.60 -14.76
N PRO A 175 15.30 -28.50 -13.99
CA PRO A 175 14.19 -28.15 -13.12
C PRO A 175 14.68 -27.30 -11.93
N VAL A 176 13.93 -26.25 -11.62
CA VAL A 176 14.13 -25.37 -10.47
C VAL A 176 12.82 -25.20 -9.73
N GLN A 177 12.92 -24.91 -8.43
CA GLN A 177 11.78 -24.51 -7.63
C GLN A 177 11.96 -23.08 -7.16
N THR A 178 10.91 -22.28 -7.29
CA THR A 178 10.95 -20.87 -6.95
C THR A 178 9.88 -20.55 -5.93
N GLU A 179 10.23 -19.65 -5.01
CA GLU A 179 9.33 -19.08 -4.02
C GLU A 179 9.44 -17.56 -4.14
N VAL A 180 8.31 -16.88 -4.26
CA VAL A 180 8.23 -15.41 -4.28
C VAL A 180 7.27 -14.96 -3.21
N GLU A 181 7.73 -14.01 -2.39
CA GLU A 181 6.95 -13.41 -1.34
C GLU A 181 7.02 -11.89 -1.50
N VAL A 182 5.86 -11.25 -1.52
CA VAL A 182 5.76 -9.79 -1.58
C VAL A 182 5.18 -9.29 -0.28
N THR A 183 5.88 -8.37 0.37
CA THR A 183 5.40 -7.70 1.59
C THR A 183 5.33 -6.21 1.31
N ALA A 184 4.31 -5.51 1.80
CA ALA A 184 4.28 -4.05 1.75
C ALA A 184 4.13 -3.50 3.16
N ALA A 185 4.91 -2.46 3.44
CA ALA A 185 4.81 -1.75 4.71
C ALA A 185 4.40 -0.31 4.44
N ASP A 186 3.37 0.15 5.14
CA ASP A 186 2.96 1.55 5.14
C ASP A 186 4.06 2.41 5.74
N LYS A 187 4.35 3.54 5.08
CA LYS A 187 5.35 4.51 5.55
C LYS A 187 4.74 5.72 6.25
N GLY A 188 3.42 5.72 6.41
CA GLY A 188 2.67 6.79 7.06
C GLY A 188 2.81 8.12 6.33
N GLY A 189 2.27 9.18 6.95
CA GLY A 189 2.13 10.49 6.31
C GLY A 189 3.44 11.22 5.98
N ALA A 190 4.59 10.72 6.43
CA ALA A 190 5.90 11.30 6.07
C ALA A 190 6.26 11.08 4.59
N ALA A 191 5.60 10.13 3.92
CA ALA A 191 5.76 9.86 2.51
C ALA A 191 4.61 10.43 1.64
N ASP A 192 3.60 11.05 2.27
CA ASP A 192 2.48 11.65 1.56
C ASP A 192 2.97 12.83 0.72
N VAL A 193 2.41 12.95 -0.47
CA VAL A 193 2.60 14.07 -1.39
C VAL A 193 1.27 14.77 -1.59
N ASP A 194 1.31 16.07 -1.88
CA ASP A 194 0.11 16.79 -2.27
C ASP A 194 -0.28 16.38 -3.70
N GLY A 195 -1.49 15.85 -3.88
CA GLY A 195 -2.01 15.38 -5.17
C GLY A 195 -2.30 13.88 -5.18
N THR A 196 -3.19 13.48 -6.08
CA THR A 196 -3.65 12.09 -6.23
C THR A 196 -3.74 11.73 -7.69
N LEU A 197 -3.35 10.50 -8.03
CA LEU A 197 -3.62 9.92 -9.33
C LEU A 197 -5.14 9.72 -9.46
N ALA A 198 -5.70 10.04 -10.62
CA ALA A 198 -7.14 9.90 -10.87
C ALA A 198 -7.57 8.42 -10.82
N GLU A 199 -6.76 7.54 -11.37
CA GLU A 199 -6.98 6.09 -11.37
C GLU A 199 -5.66 5.34 -11.15
N PRO A 200 -5.65 4.23 -10.40
CA PRO A 200 -4.48 3.36 -10.28
C PRO A 200 -4.01 2.81 -11.63
N LEU A 201 -2.70 2.59 -11.78
CA LEU A 201 -2.09 2.01 -12.97
C LEU A 201 -2.32 0.49 -13.06
N VAL A 202 -3.57 0.10 -13.31
CA VAL A 202 -3.99 -1.29 -13.48
C VAL A 202 -4.36 -1.51 -14.96
N PRO A 203 -4.04 -2.67 -15.57
CA PRO A 203 -4.42 -2.92 -16.95
C PRO A 203 -5.94 -2.81 -17.16
N GLY A 204 -6.37 -1.97 -18.10
CA GLY A 204 -7.76 -1.87 -18.53
C GLY A 204 -8.61 -0.77 -17.89
N VAL A 205 -8.08 -0.01 -16.90
CA VAL A 205 -8.84 1.08 -16.26
C VAL A 205 -9.27 2.17 -17.26
N SER A 206 -8.37 2.54 -18.18
CA SER A 206 -8.65 3.55 -19.22
C SER A 206 -9.64 3.09 -20.30
N SER A 207 -9.88 1.77 -20.41
CA SER A 207 -10.87 1.22 -21.35
C SER A 207 -12.29 1.17 -20.77
N VAL A 208 -12.43 1.27 -19.44
CA VAL A 208 -13.75 1.32 -18.79
C VAL A 208 -14.39 2.71 -18.99
N GLU A 209 -13.61 3.78 -18.87
CA GLU A 209 -14.12 5.15 -19.11
C GLU A 209 -14.53 5.38 -20.58
N GLN A 210 -13.78 4.82 -21.53
CA GLN A 210 -14.06 4.95 -22.96
C GLN A 210 -15.29 4.12 -23.40
N ALA A 211 -15.65 3.08 -22.63
CA ALA A 211 -16.88 2.31 -22.82
C ALA A 211 -18.10 2.97 -22.17
N SER A 212 -17.93 3.75 -21.10
CA SER A 212 -19.02 4.51 -20.46
C SER A 212 -19.52 5.71 -21.29
N ASP A 213 -18.67 6.28 -22.15
CA ASP A 213 -19.09 7.34 -23.10
C ASP A 213 -19.68 6.79 -24.42
N ALA A 214 -19.60 5.47 -24.67
CA ALA A 214 -20.04 4.84 -25.92
C ALA A 214 -21.18 3.82 -25.76
N SER A 215 -21.62 3.48 -24.54
CA SER A 215 -22.57 2.39 -24.32
C SER A 215 -23.96 2.88 -23.90
N ALA A 216 -24.64 3.56 -24.84
CA ALA A 216 -26.09 3.56 -24.93
C ALA A 216 -26.54 2.65 -26.08
N SER A 217 -26.09 1.38 -26.11
CA SER A 217 -26.71 0.32 -26.92
C SER A 217 -26.18 -1.05 -26.50
N SER A 218 -27.04 -1.80 -25.83
CA SER A 218 -27.25 -3.26 -25.87
C SER A 218 -26.09 -4.23 -26.14
N GLY A 219 -25.97 -5.23 -25.26
CA GLY A 219 -25.59 -6.59 -25.66
C GLY A 219 -24.68 -7.29 -24.68
N ASP A 220 -25.20 -8.35 -24.05
CA ASP A 220 -24.45 -9.32 -23.24
C ASP A 220 -23.21 -9.85 -23.97
N ASP A 221 -22.04 -9.72 -23.35
CA ASP A 221 -20.97 -10.69 -23.50
C ASP A 221 -20.09 -10.68 -22.24
N ALA A 222 -20.05 -11.84 -21.59
CA ALA A 222 -19.23 -12.14 -20.42
C ALA A 222 -17.75 -11.99 -20.79
N SER A 223 -17.23 -10.77 -20.66
CA SER A 223 -15.81 -10.50 -20.79
C SER A 223 -15.08 -11.23 -19.67
N ALA A 224 -14.27 -12.21 -20.07
CA ALA A 224 -13.41 -12.99 -19.21
C ALA A 224 -12.74 -12.09 -18.16
N LYS A 225 -13.09 -12.28 -16.89
CA LYS A 225 -12.37 -11.74 -15.75
C LYS A 225 -10.97 -12.34 -15.76
N VAL A 226 -10.07 -11.75 -16.53
CA VAL A 226 -8.65 -12.01 -16.39
C VAL A 226 -8.33 -11.56 -14.96
N ALA A 227 -7.78 -12.47 -14.15
CA ALA A 227 -7.38 -12.23 -12.77
C ALA A 227 -6.19 -11.25 -12.70
N LEU A 228 -6.42 -10.01 -13.12
CA LEU A 228 -5.43 -8.95 -13.25
C LEU A 228 -5.48 -8.10 -12.00
N GLY A 229 -4.55 -8.37 -11.08
CA GLY A 229 -4.29 -7.53 -9.91
C GLY A 229 -5.56 -7.20 -9.14
N SER A 230 -6.05 -8.16 -8.35
CA SER A 230 -7.07 -7.89 -7.34
C SER A 230 -6.72 -6.60 -6.60
N GLU A 231 -7.73 -5.76 -6.37
CA GLU A 231 -7.59 -4.57 -5.54
C GLU A 231 -6.88 -4.95 -4.22
N PRO A 232 -6.06 -4.07 -3.63
CA PRO A 232 -5.53 -4.29 -2.29
C PRO A 232 -6.67 -4.69 -1.34
N GLU A 233 -6.38 -5.48 -0.30
CA GLU A 233 -7.38 -5.93 0.68
C GLU A 233 -8.15 -4.75 1.30
N ASP A 234 -7.51 -3.58 1.42
CA ASP A 234 -8.09 -2.35 1.96
C ASP A 234 -8.65 -1.38 0.88
N GLY A 235 -8.68 -1.82 -0.38
CA GLY A 235 -9.05 -1.00 -1.54
C GLY A 235 -7.94 -0.04 -1.99
N TRP A 236 -8.15 0.61 -3.14
CA TRP A 236 -7.28 1.68 -3.61
C TRP A 236 -7.60 2.98 -2.88
N ALA A 237 -6.57 3.70 -2.44
CA ALA A 237 -6.66 4.90 -1.63
C ALA A 237 -7.19 4.66 -0.20
N SER A 238 -6.64 3.67 0.50
CA SER A 238 -6.86 3.47 1.96
C SER A 238 -6.23 4.61 2.78
N GLY A 239 -6.79 5.82 2.67
CA GLY A 239 -6.09 7.02 3.14
C GLY A 239 -6.97 8.23 3.47
N TRP A 240 -8.29 8.09 3.66
CA TRP A 240 -9.02 9.22 4.25
C TRP A 240 -8.69 9.42 5.74
N TRP A 241 -8.20 8.38 6.44
CA TRP A 241 -7.64 8.44 7.80
C TRP A 241 -6.14 8.12 7.79
N THR A 242 -5.31 9.12 7.53
CA THR A 242 -3.84 9.01 7.69
C THR A 242 -3.39 9.52 9.05
N ASP A 243 -2.18 9.15 9.50
CA ASP A 243 -1.52 9.73 10.70
C ASP A 243 -1.50 11.27 10.67
N ARG A 244 -1.53 11.86 9.47
CA ARG A 244 -1.67 13.31 9.27
C ARG A 244 -2.97 13.82 9.89
N TRP A 245 -4.09 13.12 9.76
CA TRP A 245 -5.35 13.51 10.40
C TRP A 245 -5.27 13.42 11.91
N LEU A 246 -4.59 12.40 12.44
CA LEU A 246 -4.36 12.28 13.89
C LEU A 246 -3.62 13.51 14.43
N TRP A 247 -2.55 13.93 13.74
CA TRP A 247 -1.79 15.14 14.10
C TRP A 247 -2.55 16.43 13.84
N THR A 248 -3.33 16.53 12.75
CA THR A 248 -4.05 17.76 12.40
C THR A 248 -5.23 18.01 13.33
N VAL A 249 -6.04 16.97 13.60
CA VAL A 249 -7.16 17.04 14.54
C VAL A 249 -6.62 17.18 15.97
N GLY A 250 -5.61 16.39 16.34
CA GLY A 250 -4.97 16.48 17.66
C GLY A 250 -4.37 17.86 17.93
N GLY A 251 -3.64 18.42 16.96
CA GLY A 251 -3.10 19.78 17.03
C GLY A 251 -4.18 20.86 17.08
N GLY A 252 -5.26 20.70 16.31
CA GLY A 252 -6.41 21.60 16.33
C GLY A 252 -7.11 21.61 17.70
N VAL A 253 -7.33 20.43 18.29
CA VAL A 253 -7.92 20.30 19.64
C VAL A 253 -7.00 20.94 20.68
N LEU A 254 -5.69 20.66 20.65
CA LEU A 254 -4.74 21.28 21.57
C LEU A 254 -4.69 22.81 21.43
N GLY A 255 -4.74 23.32 20.20
CA GLY A 255 -4.81 24.75 19.92
C GLY A 255 -6.08 25.39 20.47
N ALA A 256 -7.23 24.73 20.29
CA ALA A 256 -8.51 25.19 20.84
C ALA A 256 -8.49 25.21 22.37
N LEU A 257 -7.95 24.17 23.02
CA LEU A 257 -7.80 24.12 24.46
C LEU A 257 -6.88 25.23 24.99
N ALA A 258 -5.76 25.49 24.29
CA ALA A 258 -4.86 26.58 24.63
C ALA A 258 -5.54 27.95 24.47
N ALA A 259 -6.35 28.14 23.43
CA ALA A 259 -7.11 29.38 23.22
C ALA A 259 -8.16 29.59 24.31
N VAL A 260 -8.91 28.55 24.70
CA VAL A 260 -9.90 28.61 25.80
C VAL A 260 -9.21 28.90 27.13
N PHE A 261 -8.07 28.26 27.40
CA PHE A 261 -7.29 28.49 28.61
C PHE A 261 -6.68 29.91 28.66
N GLY A 262 -6.11 30.39 27.55
CA GLY A 262 -5.62 31.76 27.44
C GLY A 262 -6.74 32.79 27.61
N TYR A 263 -7.92 32.51 27.06
CA TYR A 263 -9.10 33.33 27.24
C TYR A 263 -9.59 33.36 28.70
N SER A 264 -9.57 32.22 29.41
CA SER A 264 -9.99 32.19 30.81
C SER A 264 -9.03 32.96 31.72
N LEU A 265 -7.72 32.93 31.44
CA LEU A 265 -6.71 33.72 32.16
C LEU A 265 -6.86 35.24 31.90
N THR A 266 -7.15 35.63 30.66
CA THR A 266 -7.20 37.06 30.26
C THR A 266 -8.54 37.73 30.58
N ARG A 267 -9.62 36.97 30.76
CA ARG A 267 -10.96 37.53 31.02
C ARG A 267 -11.06 38.30 32.34
N GLY A 268 -10.16 38.04 33.30
CA GLY A 268 -10.16 38.66 34.63
C GLY A 268 -11.41 38.32 35.46
N SER A 269 -11.33 38.43 36.78
CA SER A 269 -12.54 38.39 37.61
C SER A 269 -13.39 39.62 37.25
N GLY A 270 -14.59 39.38 36.72
CA GLY A 270 -15.45 40.43 36.18
C GLY A 270 -15.69 41.61 37.15
N ARG A 271 -16.05 42.75 36.57
CA ARG A 271 -16.28 44.03 37.27
C ARG A 271 -17.07 43.83 38.57
N PRO A 272 -16.59 44.35 39.72
CA PRO A 272 -17.29 44.21 41.00
C PRO A 272 -18.71 44.79 40.91
N SER A 273 -19.68 44.02 41.39
CA SER A 273 -21.13 44.28 41.31
C SER A 273 -21.64 45.38 42.25
N ARG A 274 -20.78 46.28 42.73
CA ARG A 274 -21.18 47.38 43.61
C ARG A 274 -20.67 48.72 43.08
N VAL A 275 -21.43 49.28 42.15
CA VAL A 275 -21.50 50.74 42.00
C VAL A 275 -22.84 51.16 42.61
N PRO A 276 -22.86 51.79 43.79
CA PRO A 276 -24.10 52.34 44.32
C PRO A 276 -24.62 53.43 43.38
N PRO A 277 -25.94 53.52 43.15
CA PRO A 277 -26.50 54.61 42.36
C PRO A 277 -26.16 55.95 43.06
N GLY A 278 -25.53 56.84 42.31
CA GLY A 278 -25.25 58.21 42.76
C GLY A 278 -26.54 59.00 42.96
N VAL A 279 -26.46 59.87 43.97
CA VAL A 279 -27.41 60.88 44.49
C VAL A 279 -28.43 61.46 43.52
#